data_AF-K2DZM0-F1
#
_entry.id   AF-K2DZM0-F1
#
_cell.length_a   1.000
_cell.length_b   1.000
_cell.length_c   1.000
_cell.angle_alpha   90.00
_cell.angle_beta   90.00
_cell.angle_gamma   90.00
#
_symmetry.space_group_name_H-M   'P 1'
#
loop_
_entity.id
_entity.type
_entity.pdbx_description
1 polymer ?
#
loop_
_entity_poly.entity_id
_entity_poly.type
_entity_poly.pdbx_seq_one_letter_code
_entity_poly.pdbx_strand_id
1 'polypeptide(L)'
;MPDKQNCWEFMKCGREPGGSNVDELGICPTAIDQSCNGINCGKNAGRICWTISGTFCSGKIQGSFAKKWYDCLNCEFFKQTKQEEGLNLIVWPREQNISAKTVHSNHQFFLPESTKNILIKNVQLISNNILDERIPDPSILKNIENTFHDGFDNIDLNSCITYLKISDASIYSHMVNVAIFSTFIGKILDLNSIIIKELALGALLHDIGKMKIPRYILDNTDNLSLNEIEIMKQHTIYGHQIIEKMNLSTKIAEVALNHHEQQDGKGYPRGLEGDEIPLYAQIVAIANTYDALTSKNTQDQKPDYHEAVNIMLFEKQNAFNFGILYKFLSVVYKQNTDSLKNTFKSIITA
;
A
#
# COMPACT_ATOMS: atom_id res chain seq x y z
N MET A 1 -3.35 29.30 21.54
CA MET A 1 -4.33 28.23 21.24
C MET A 1 -4.67 27.56 22.55
N PRO A 2 -5.92 27.16 22.83
CA PRO A 2 -6.20 26.39 24.04
C PRO A 2 -5.38 25.09 24.02
N ASP A 3 -4.84 24.70 25.16
CA ASP A 3 -4.06 23.46 25.30
C ASP A 3 -4.94 22.26 24.94
N LYS A 4 -4.52 21.49 23.94
CA LYS A 4 -5.26 20.30 23.49
C LYS A 4 -5.06 19.15 24.47
N GLN A 5 -6.11 18.38 24.72
CA GLN A 5 -6.08 17.29 25.71
C GLN A 5 -5.20 16.14 25.23
N ASN A 6 -4.48 15.53 26.17
CA ASN A 6 -3.76 14.26 26.01
C ASN A 6 -4.67 13.08 26.35
N CYS A 7 -4.25 11.87 25.96
CA CYS A 7 -5.10 10.69 26.11
C CYS A 7 -5.49 10.40 27.56
N TRP A 8 -4.63 10.70 28.53
CA TRP A 8 -4.92 10.46 29.95
C TRP A 8 -5.92 11.49 30.52
N GLU A 9 -5.92 12.72 30.01
CA GLU A 9 -6.88 13.77 30.37
C GLU A 9 -8.27 13.46 29.79
N PHE A 10 -8.31 12.96 28.56
CA PHE A 10 -9.56 12.58 27.90
C PHE A 10 -10.14 11.27 28.45
N MET A 11 -9.31 10.22 28.51
CA MET A 11 -9.75 8.88 28.94
C MET A 11 -9.89 8.74 30.45
N LYS A 12 -9.29 9.66 31.24
CA LYS A 12 -9.29 9.63 32.72
C LYS A 12 -8.85 8.29 33.29
N CYS A 13 -7.78 7.72 32.74
CA CYS A 13 -7.32 6.38 33.11
C CYS A 13 -6.54 6.34 34.44
N GLY A 14 -6.13 7.48 34.99
CA GLY A 14 -5.44 7.60 36.28
C GLY A 14 -4.02 7.06 36.29
N ARG A 15 -3.38 6.90 35.12
CA ARG A 15 -2.01 6.36 34.98
C ARG A 15 -0.98 7.41 34.55
N GLU A 16 -1.34 8.67 34.54
CA GLU A 16 -0.41 9.81 34.47
C GLU A 16 0.40 9.94 35.77
N PRO A 17 1.56 10.62 35.77
CA PRO A 17 2.33 10.87 37.00
C PRO A 17 1.47 11.50 38.10
N GLY A 18 1.36 10.83 39.25
CA GLY A 18 0.50 11.25 40.37
C GLY A 18 -0.98 10.86 40.25
N GLY A 19 -1.36 10.09 39.23
CA GLY A 19 -2.72 9.59 39.03
C GLY A 19 -3.13 8.49 40.00
N SER A 20 -4.45 8.29 40.16
CA SER A 20 -5.04 7.39 41.16
C SER A 20 -4.70 5.91 41.00
N ASN A 21 -4.32 5.48 39.79
CA ASN A 21 -4.05 4.08 39.46
C ASN A 21 -2.55 3.79 39.29
N VAL A 22 -1.69 4.73 39.65
CA VAL A 22 -0.23 4.57 39.51
C VAL A 22 0.31 3.49 40.43
N ASP A 23 -0.15 3.43 41.68
CA ASP A 23 0.35 2.45 42.67
C ASP A 23 0.03 1.00 42.27
N GLU A 24 -1.11 0.77 41.63
CA GLU A 24 -1.57 -0.56 41.23
C GLU A 24 -1.12 -0.95 39.82
N LEU A 25 -1.22 -0.05 38.84
CA LEU A 25 -1.04 -0.36 37.41
C LEU A 25 0.26 0.23 36.82
N GLY A 26 1.02 0.96 37.63
CA GLY A 26 2.21 1.69 37.19
C GLY A 26 1.89 2.87 36.27
N ILE A 27 2.89 3.74 36.08
CA ILE A 27 2.77 4.91 35.20
C ILE A 27 2.68 4.45 33.73
N CYS A 28 1.74 5.05 32.99
CA CYS A 28 1.55 4.78 31.58
C CYS A 28 2.75 5.31 30.77
N PRO A 29 3.38 4.50 29.90
CA PRO A 29 4.51 4.96 29.08
C PRO A 29 4.18 6.20 28.27
N THR A 30 2.95 6.33 27.78
CA THR A 30 2.49 7.51 27.03
C THR A 30 2.62 8.82 27.81
N ALA A 31 2.44 8.78 29.13
CA ALA A 31 2.47 9.97 29.98
C ALA A 31 3.89 10.40 30.36
N ILE A 32 4.91 9.61 30.02
CA ILE A 32 6.31 9.87 30.36
C ILE A 32 7.26 9.83 29.15
N ASP A 33 6.81 9.31 28.01
CA ASP A 33 7.63 9.23 26.80
C ASP A 33 7.83 10.61 26.17
N GLN A 34 8.94 11.24 26.53
CA GLN A 34 9.33 12.57 26.06
C GLN A 34 9.77 12.56 24.58
N SER A 35 10.09 11.41 23.99
CA SER A 35 10.55 11.33 22.59
C SER A 35 9.47 11.79 21.60
N CYS A 36 8.21 11.72 22.01
CA CYS A 36 7.05 12.12 21.22
C CYS A 36 6.49 13.50 21.60
N ASN A 37 7.16 14.24 22.51
CA ASN A 37 6.64 15.50 23.00
C ASN A 37 6.45 16.53 21.88
N GLY A 38 5.28 17.19 21.84
CA GLY A 38 4.91 18.16 20.81
C GLY A 38 4.23 17.54 19.59
N ILE A 39 4.24 16.22 19.43
CA ILE A 39 3.52 15.55 18.33
C ILE A 39 2.01 15.77 18.50
N ASN A 40 1.34 16.16 17.42
CA ASN A 40 -0.08 16.53 17.41
C ASN A 40 -0.44 17.58 18.47
N CYS A 41 0.48 18.52 18.73
CA CYS A 41 0.34 19.53 19.78
C CYS A 41 0.11 18.93 21.19
N GLY A 42 0.58 17.69 21.42
CA GLY A 42 0.45 16.99 22.69
C GLY A 42 1.68 17.10 23.57
N LYS A 43 1.52 16.71 24.84
CA LYS A 43 2.61 16.52 25.80
C LYS A 43 3.04 15.06 25.78
N ASN A 44 4.35 14.80 25.82
CA ASN A 44 4.91 13.45 25.71
C ASN A 44 4.26 12.71 24.52
N ALA A 45 3.92 11.43 24.64
CA ALA A 45 3.19 10.72 23.60
C ALA A 45 1.65 10.86 23.70
N GLY A 46 1.15 11.82 24.49
CA GLY A 46 -0.25 11.94 24.89
C GLY A 46 -1.25 12.07 23.75
N ARG A 47 -0.85 12.69 22.65
CA ARG A 47 -1.65 12.81 21.42
C ARG A 47 -1.18 11.91 20.28
N ILE A 48 -0.44 10.85 20.63
CA ILE A 48 -0.05 9.75 19.73
C ILE A 48 -0.05 8.41 20.49
N CYS A 49 -0.92 8.27 21.49
CA CYS A 49 -0.93 7.12 22.41
C CYS A 49 -1.11 5.77 21.70
N TRP A 50 -1.76 5.78 20.53
CA TRP A 50 -1.96 4.60 19.70
C TRP A 50 -0.65 3.98 19.23
N THR A 51 0.48 4.70 19.21
CA THR A 51 1.81 4.19 18.84
C THR A 51 2.58 3.53 19.99
N ILE A 52 2.15 3.73 21.23
CA ILE A 52 2.92 3.36 22.43
C ILE A 52 2.40 2.07 23.07
N SER A 53 3.23 1.04 23.23
CA SER A 53 2.81 -0.18 23.95
C SER A 53 2.59 0.07 25.45
N GLY A 54 1.70 -0.70 26.10
CA GLY A 54 1.47 -0.59 27.55
C GLY A 54 0.48 0.50 27.98
N THR A 55 -0.26 1.10 27.04
CA THR A 55 -1.38 2.01 27.34
C THR A 55 -2.53 1.29 28.03
N PHE A 56 -3.25 1.95 28.94
CA PHE A 56 -4.45 1.37 29.57
C PHE A 56 -5.71 1.93 28.91
N CYS A 57 -6.40 1.11 28.14
CA CYS A 57 -7.62 1.48 27.43
C CYS A 57 -8.62 0.34 27.55
N SER A 58 -9.92 0.64 27.66
CA SER A 58 -10.99 -0.36 27.77
C SER A 58 -10.78 -1.36 28.92
N GLY A 59 -10.33 -0.87 30.09
CA GLY A 59 -10.18 -1.67 31.32
C GLY A 59 -9.00 -2.65 31.36
N LYS A 60 -8.09 -2.62 30.36
CA LYS A 60 -6.91 -3.50 30.32
C LYS A 60 -5.67 -2.79 29.80
N ILE A 61 -4.49 -3.31 30.17
CA ILE A 61 -3.22 -2.91 29.58
C ILE A 61 -3.15 -3.46 28.15
N GLN A 62 -2.90 -2.57 27.19
CA GLN A 62 -2.88 -2.85 25.76
C GLN A 62 -1.49 -3.29 25.31
N GLY A 63 -1.46 -4.23 24.36
CA GLY A 63 -0.25 -4.85 23.83
C GLY A 63 0.54 -3.96 22.85
N SER A 64 1.33 -4.59 21.97
CA SER A 64 2.09 -3.89 20.94
C SER A 64 1.19 -3.10 19.98
N PHE A 65 1.78 -2.11 19.31
CA PHE A 65 1.13 -1.25 18.32
C PHE A 65 0.21 -2.01 17.34
N ALA A 66 0.75 -3.06 16.71
CA ALA A 66 0.03 -3.89 15.74
C ALA A 66 -1.21 -4.61 16.32
N LYS A 67 -1.26 -4.83 17.64
CA LYS A 67 -2.35 -5.56 18.30
C LYS A 67 -3.53 -4.67 18.71
N LYS A 68 -3.31 -3.36 18.85
CA LYS A 68 -4.31 -2.43 19.40
C LYS A 68 -4.80 -1.38 18.38
N TRP A 69 -4.22 -1.35 17.18
CA TRP A 69 -4.50 -0.30 16.20
C TRP A 69 -5.97 -0.23 15.77
N TYR A 70 -6.64 -1.37 15.55
CA TYR A 70 -8.07 -1.40 15.21
C TYR A 70 -8.93 -0.77 16.31
N ASP A 71 -8.66 -1.10 17.58
CA ASP A 71 -9.33 -0.50 18.74
C ASP A 71 -9.02 1.00 18.84
N CYS A 72 -7.79 1.42 18.52
CA CYS A 72 -7.37 2.81 18.52
C CYS A 72 -8.03 3.65 17.42
N LEU A 73 -8.23 3.12 16.21
CA LEU A 73 -8.94 3.83 15.15
C LEU A 73 -10.41 4.11 15.50
N ASN A 74 -11.00 3.20 16.29
CA ASN A 74 -12.36 3.34 16.79
C ASN A 74 -12.45 4.13 18.11
N CYS A 75 -11.30 4.50 18.69
CA CYS A 75 -11.23 5.24 19.95
C CYS A 75 -11.72 6.68 19.78
N GLU A 76 -12.58 7.13 20.69
CA GLU A 76 -13.11 8.50 20.68
C GLU A 76 -12.00 9.56 20.81
N PHE A 77 -10.96 9.28 21.60
CA PHE A 77 -9.81 10.18 21.70
C PHE A 77 -9.04 10.31 20.38
N PHE A 78 -8.88 9.20 19.65
CA PHE A 78 -8.22 9.21 18.34
C PHE A 78 -9.05 9.99 17.32
N LYS A 79 -10.37 9.76 17.27
CA LYS A 79 -11.28 10.49 16.39
C LYS A 79 -11.28 11.99 16.68
N GLN A 80 -11.28 12.38 17.96
CA GLN A 80 -11.16 13.79 18.35
C GLN A 80 -9.81 14.36 17.92
N THR A 81 -8.70 13.66 18.17
CA THR A 81 -7.37 14.11 17.76
C THR A 81 -7.31 14.29 16.24
N LYS A 82 -7.90 13.37 15.48
CA LYS A 82 -8.04 13.47 14.01
C LYS A 82 -8.85 14.70 13.60
N GLN A 83 -9.96 14.99 14.28
CA GLN A 83 -10.77 16.18 14.00
C GLN A 83 -10.04 17.48 14.33
N GLU A 84 -9.25 17.50 15.41
CA GLU A 84 -8.53 18.67 15.90
C GLU A 84 -7.23 18.96 15.12
N GLU A 85 -6.55 17.94 14.60
CA GLU A 85 -5.34 18.10 13.78
C GLU A 85 -5.64 18.20 12.29
N GLY A 86 -6.75 17.62 11.83
CA GLY A 86 -7.12 17.58 10.42
C GLY A 86 -6.00 16.98 9.55
N LEU A 87 -5.59 17.71 8.52
CA LEU A 87 -4.51 17.31 7.61
C LEU A 87 -3.12 17.30 8.27
N ASN A 88 -2.95 17.94 9.43
CA ASN A 88 -1.68 17.97 10.16
C ASN A 88 -1.50 16.78 11.12
N LEU A 89 -2.44 15.82 11.11
CA LEU A 89 -2.38 14.67 11.99
C LEU A 89 -1.14 13.81 11.71
N ILE A 90 -0.24 13.76 12.69
CA ILE A 90 0.90 12.84 12.72
C ILE A 90 0.44 11.54 13.36
N VAL A 91 0.24 10.50 12.55
CA VAL A 91 -0.20 9.20 13.06
C VAL A 91 0.96 8.29 13.48
N TRP A 92 2.18 8.58 13.00
CA TRP A 92 3.40 7.85 13.33
C TRP A 92 4.53 8.82 13.69
N PRO A 93 5.23 8.65 14.84
CA PRO A 93 6.41 9.44 15.13
C PRO A 93 7.52 9.03 14.14
N ARG A 94 8.23 10.00 13.58
CA ARG A 94 9.49 9.71 12.86
C ARG A 94 10.41 8.98 13.84
N GLU A 95 11.05 7.88 13.41
CA GLU A 95 12.15 7.27 14.16
C GLU A 95 13.25 8.34 14.37
N GLN A 96 13.26 8.99 15.52
CA GLN A 96 14.43 9.74 15.97
C GLN A 96 15.28 8.76 16.78
N ASN A 97 16.51 8.52 16.30
CA ASN A 97 17.57 7.72 16.93
C ASN A 97 17.60 6.21 16.65
N ILE A 98 17.38 5.80 15.40
CA ILE A 98 18.39 4.89 14.82
C ILE A 98 19.40 5.84 14.21
N SER A 99 20.65 5.79 14.66
CA SER A 99 21.74 6.48 13.99
C SER A 99 21.61 6.18 12.50
N ALA A 100 21.18 7.19 11.74
CA ALA A 100 21.41 7.22 10.32
C ALA A 100 22.93 7.19 10.20
N LYS A 101 23.52 5.99 10.16
CA LYS A 101 24.63 5.77 9.26
C LYS A 101 24.06 6.25 7.95
N THR A 102 24.50 7.43 7.55
CA THR A 102 24.33 7.93 6.21
C THR A 102 24.76 6.78 5.33
N VAL A 103 23.79 6.06 4.79
CA VAL A 103 24.04 5.08 3.75
C VAL A 103 24.27 5.94 2.51
N HIS A 104 25.42 6.61 2.49
CA HIS A 104 26.15 6.87 1.27
C HIS A 104 26.73 5.53 0.81
N SER A 105 25.86 4.57 0.49
CA SER A 105 26.25 3.46 -0.37
C SER A 105 25.82 3.86 -1.77
N ASN A 106 26.81 4.12 -2.61
CA ASN A 106 26.68 4.33 -4.06
C ASN A 106 26.15 3.09 -4.80
N HIS A 107 25.31 2.26 -4.19
CA HIS A 107 24.72 1.05 -4.76
C HIS A 107 23.21 1.11 -4.55
N GLN A 108 22.59 2.08 -5.19
CA GLN A 108 21.14 2.13 -5.31
C GLN A 108 20.78 1.09 -6.38
N PHE A 109 20.50 -0.14 -5.95
CA PHE A 109 20.11 -1.20 -6.86
C PHE A 109 18.68 -0.92 -7.33
N PHE A 110 18.60 -0.19 -8.44
CA PHE A 110 17.37 0.07 -9.17
C PHE A 110 17.08 -1.10 -10.12
N LEU A 111 15.80 -1.37 -10.35
CA LEU A 111 15.42 -2.24 -11.46
C LEU A 111 15.88 -1.56 -12.77
N PRO A 112 16.81 -2.16 -13.55
CA PRO A 112 17.36 -1.51 -14.72
C PRO A 112 16.26 -1.15 -15.74
N GLU A 113 16.42 -0.03 -16.43
CA GLU A 113 15.47 0.40 -17.45
C GLU A 113 15.36 -0.64 -18.60
N SER A 114 16.45 -1.35 -18.88
CA SER A 114 16.44 -2.48 -19.81
C SER A 114 15.50 -3.61 -19.35
N THR A 115 15.49 -3.92 -18.06
CA THR A 115 14.61 -4.93 -17.46
C THR A 115 13.15 -4.51 -17.51
N LYS A 116 12.84 -3.25 -17.17
CA LYS A 116 11.49 -2.67 -17.31
C LYS A 116 10.99 -2.77 -18.75
N ASN A 117 11.83 -2.38 -19.72
CA ASN A 117 11.51 -2.47 -21.14
C ASN A 117 11.30 -3.90 -21.64
N ILE A 118 12.06 -4.87 -21.13
CA ILE A 118 11.85 -6.30 -21.44
C ILE A 118 10.47 -6.75 -20.93
N LEU A 119 10.10 -6.39 -19.71
CA LEU A 119 8.79 -6.73 -19.16
C LEU A 119 7.64 -6.10 -19.97
N ILE A 120 7.72 -4.80 -20.28
CA ILE A 120 6.73 -4.11 -21.11
C ILE A 120 6.56 -4.83 -22.45
N LYS A 121 7.66 -5.14 -23.14
CA LYS A 121 7.62 -5.83 -24.43
C LYS A 121 6.97 -7.21 -24.35
N ASN A 122 7.29 -7.99 -23.32
CA ASN A 122 6.68 -9.31 -23.15
C ASN A 122 5.18 -9.20 -22.84
N VAL A 123 4.75 -8.25 -22.01
CA VAL A 123 3.31 -8.03 -21.76
C VAL A 123 2.60 -7.58 -23.04
N GLN A 124 3.21 -6.69 -23.83
CA GLN A 124 2.66 -6.30 -25.14
C GLN A 124 2.50 -7.50 -26.09
N LEU A 125 3.49 -8.41 -26.13
CA LEU A 125 3.40 -9.63 -26.92
C LEU A 125 2.23 -10.51 -26.46
N ILE A 126 2.12 -10.77 -25.15
CA ILE A 126 1.00 -11.51 -24.55
C ILE A 126 -0.34 -10.89 -24.94
N SER A 127 -0.47 -9.58 -24.77
CA SER A 127 -1.68 -8.82 -25.12
C SER A 127 -2.03 -8.95 -26.61
N ASN A 128 -1.06 -8.80 -27.51
CA ASN A 128 -1.28 -8.96 -28.95
C ASN A 128 -1.70 -10.39 -29.31
N ASN A 129 -1.06 -11.41 -28.73
CA ASN A 129 -1.49 -12.80 -28.91
C ASN A 129 -2.96 -12.99 -28.52
N ILE A 130 -3.39 -12.43 -27.38
CA ILE A 130 -4.77 -12.57 -26.89
C ILE A 130 -5.78 -11.81 -27.78
N LEU A 131 -5.40 -10.64 -28.29
CA LEU A 131 -6.19 -9.88 -29.25
C LEU A 131 -6.37 -10.66 -30.56
N ASP A 132 -5.34 -11.37 -31.01
CA ASP A 132 -5.36 -12.28 -32.16
C ASP A 132 -6.00 -13.65 -31.85
N GLU A 133 -6.62 -13.82 -30.68
CA GLU A 133 -7.24 -15.06 -30.21
C GLU A 133 -6.27 -16.26 -30.10
N ARG A 134 -4.99 -15.99 -29.89
CA ARG A 134 -3.93 -16.98 -29.71
C ARG A 134 -3.53 -17.10 -28.24
N ILE A 135 -3.18 -18.32 -27.83
CA ILE A 135 -2.53 -18.55 -26.54
C ILE A 135 -1.08 -18.06 -26.66
N PRO A 136 -0.59 -17.22 -25.73
CA PRO A 136 0.80 -16.77 -25.73
C PRO A 136 1.79 -17.94 -25.68
N ASP A 137 2.91 -17.81 -26.39
CA ASP A 137 3.94 -18.85 -26.43
C ASP A 137 4.59 -19.03 -25.04
N PRO A 138 4.78 -20.28 -24.55
CA PRO A 138 5.41 -20.55 -23.26
C PRO A 138 6.80 -19.92 -23.09
N SER A 139 7.53 -19.68 -24.18
CA SER A 139 8.84 -19.00 -24.15
C SER A 139 8.75 -17.55 -23.67
N ILE A 140 7.64 -16.85 -23.93
CA ILE A 140 7.38 -15.48 -23.45
C ILE A 140 7.25 -15.49 -21.93
N LEU A 141 6.51 -16.45 -21.39
CA LEU A 141 6.34 -16.64 -19.94
C LEU A 141 7.66 -16.97 -19.26
N LYS A 142 8.44 -17.87 -19.87
CA LYS A 142 9.78 -18.21 -19.38
C LYS A 142 10.73 -17.00 -19.41
N ASN A 143 10.62 -16.14 -20.41
CA ASN A 143 11.40 -14.90 -20.49
C ASN A 143 11.04 -13.94 -19.34
N ILE A 144 9.75 -13.78 -19.05
CA ILE A 144 9.26 -12.98 -17.92
C ILE A 144 9.78 -13.54 -16.59
N GLU A 145 9.66 -14.86 -16.36
CA GLU A 145 10.15 -15.51 -15.14
C GLU A 145 11.65 -15.32 -14.94
N ASN A 146 12.46 -15.46 -16.00
CA ASN A 146 13.89 -15.20 -15.96
C ASN A 146 14.18 -13.70 -15.68
N THR A 147 13.41 -12.80 -16.28
CA THR A 147 13.54 -11.35 -16.06
C THR A 147 13.24 -10.98 -14.61
N PHE A 148 12.22 -11.60 -14.01
CA PHE A 148 11.94 -11.46 -12.58
C PHE A 148 13.07 -12.02 -11.72
N HIS A 149 13.58 -13.20 -12.04
CA HIS A 149 14.72 -13.79 -11.34
C HIS A 149 15.95 -12.85 -11.34
N ASP A 150 16.33 -12.34 -12.50
CA ASP A 150 17.56 -11.56 -12.63
C ASP A 150 17.40 -10.12 -12.09
N GLY A 151 16.21 -9.53 -12.27
CA GLY A 151 15.93 -8.14 -11.91
C GLY A 151 15.41 -7.93 -10.49
N PHE A 152 14.59 -8.85 -9.96
CA PHE A 152 13.79 -8.59 -8.77
C PHE A 152 14.40 -9.17 -7.50
N ASP A 153 15.22 -10.23 -7.58
CA ASP A 153 15.96 -10.74 -6.44
C ASP A 153 16.86 -9.63 -5.83
N ASN A 154 17.36 -8.73 -6.68
CA ASN A 154 18.21 -7.60 -6.29
C ASN A 154 17.47 -6.31 -5.89
N ILE A 155 16.12 -6.28 -5.91
CA ILE A 155 15.38 -5.10 -5.42
C ILE A 155 15.66 -4.92 -3.93
N ASP A 156 16.37 -3.85 -3.58
CA ASP A 156 16.68 -3.45 -2.22
C ASP A 156 15.45 -2.78 -1.57
N LEU A 157 15.11 -3.19 -0.35
CA LEU A 157 14.08 -2.54 0.46
C LEU A 157 14.46 -1.11 0.89
N ASN A 158 15.69 -0.67 0.64
CA ASN A 158 16.11 0.74 0.79
C ASN A 158 16.01 1.54 -0.52
N SER A 159 15.77 0.90 -1.67
CA SER A 159 15.57 1.60 -2.93
C SER A 159 14.27 2.39 -2.91
N CYS A 160 14.34 3.69 -3.24
CA CYS A 160 13.17 4.54 -3.25
C CYS A 160 12.18 4.10 -4.34
N ILE A 161 10.98 3.70 -3.91
CA ILE A 161 9.88 3.16 -4.72
C ILE A 161 9.56 4.03 -5.95
N THR A 162 9.72 5.36 -5.84
CA THR A 162 9.56 6.31 -6.95
C THR A 162 10.43 5.96 -8.16
N TYR A 163 11.66 5.49 -7.95
CA TYR A 163 12.58 5.15 -9.04
C TYR A 163 12.35 3.74 -9.61
N LEU A 164 11.61 2.89 -8.88
CA LEU A 164 11.25 1.56 -9.37
C LEU A 164 10.14 1.64 -10.42
N LYS A 165 9.25 2.63 -10.30
CA LYS A 165 8.11 2.83 -11.20
C LYS A 165 8.54 3.25 -12.62
N ILE A 166 7.70 2.93 -13.60
CA ILE A 166 7.70 3.47 -14.96
C ILE A 166 6.66 4.60 -15.03
N SER A 167 7.06 5.77 -15.51
CA SER A 167 6.28 7.00 -15.40
C SER A 167 5.30 7.28 -16.55
N ASP A 168 5.19 6.40 -17.56
CA ASP A 168 4.21 6.59 -18.63
C ASP A 168 2.80 6.12 -18.23
N ALA A 169 1.78 6.70 -18.86
CA ALA A 169 0.38 6.43 -18.56
C ALA A 169 -0.20 5.20 -19.28
N SER A 170 0.64 4.29 -19.80
CA SER A 170 0.15 3.11 -20.51
C SER A 170 -0.31 1.99 -19.54
N ILE A 171 -1.28 1.20 -19.98
CA ILE A 171 -1.72 -0.01 -19.28
C ILE A 171 -0.57 -1.00 -19.05
N TYR A 172 0.39 -1.07 -19.97
CA TYR A 172 1.54 -1.98 -19.87
C TYR A 172 2.48 -1.55 -18.74
N SER A 173 2.75 -0.25 -18.63
CA SER A 173 3.55 0.30 -17.55
C SER A 173 2.85 0.16 -16.21
N HIS A 174 1.53 0.35 -16.16
CA HIS A 174 0.72 0.03 -14.99
C HIS A 174 0.88 -1.44 -14.55
N MET A 175 0.68 -2.39 -15.46
CA MET A 175 0.84 -3.83 -15.17
C MET A 175 2.24 -4.17 -14.63
N VAL A 176 3.29 -3.58 -15.20
CA VAL A 176 4.66 -3.78 -14.72
C VAL A 176 4.88 -3.12 -13.36
N ASN A 177 4.38 -1.91 -13.13
CA ASN A 177 4.48 -1.22 -11.85
C ASN A 177 3.78 -1.99 -10.73
N VAL A 178 2.60 -2.54 -11.00
CA VAL A 178 1.86 -3.39 -10.04
C VAL A 178 2.66 -4.65 -9.70
N ALA A 179 3.34 -5.27 -10.66
CA ALA A 179 4.23 -6.40 -10.40
C ALA A 179 5.45 -6.02 -9.53
N ILE A 180 6.03 -4.85 -9.78
CA ILE A 180 7.13 -4.28 -8.98
C ILE A 180 6.70 -4.04 -7.54
N PHE A 181 5.58 -3.34 -7.33
CA PHE A 181 5.08 -3.07 -5.98
C PHE A 181 4.63 -4.34 -5.28
N SER A 182 4.00 -5.30 -5.97
CA SER A 182 3.61 -6.58 -5.37
C SER A 182 4.82 -7.39 -4.93
N THR A 183 5.90 -7.40 -5.71
CA THR A 183 7.17 -8.03 -5.31
C THR A 183 7.76 -7.35 -4.09
N PHE A 184 7.75 -6.01 -4.08
CA PHE A 184 8.24 -5.22 -2.96
C PHE A 184 7.45 -5.50 -1.67
N ILE A 185 6.12 -5.56 -1.75
CA ILE A 185 5.24 -5.95 -0.64
C ILE A 185 5.55 -7.39 -0.20
N GLY A 186 5.71 -8.33 -1.14
CA GLY A 186 6.07 -9.71 -0.82
C GLY A 186 7.39 -9.82 -0.04
N LYS A 187 8.40 -9.01 -0.39
CA LYS A 187 9.65 -8.90 0.36
C LYS A 187 9.46 -8.31 1.76
N ILE A 188 8.64 -7.26 1.93
CA ILE A 188 8.30 -6.69 3.25
C ILE A 188 7.60 -7.73 4.14
N LEU A 189 6.84 -8.63 3.54
CA LEU A 189 6.15 -9.72 4.23
C LEU A 189 7.03 -10.94 4.48
N ASP A 190 8.32 -10.89 4.13
CA ASP A 190 9.27 -12.01 4.25
C ASP A 190 8.80 -13.28 3.52
N LEU A 191 8.07 -13.12 2.40
CA LEU A 191 7.67 -14.24 1.55
C LEU A 191 8.90 -14.84 0.86
N ASN A 192 8.91 -16.15 0.67
CA ASN A 192 10.02 -16.80 -0.03
C ASN A 192 10.03 -16.43 -1.53
N SER A 193 11.19 -16.59 -2.18
CA SER A 193 11.40 -16.19 -3.57
C SER A 193 10.49 -16.90 -4.57
N ILE A 194 10.09 -18.15 -4.30
CA ILE A 194 9.16 -18.91 -5.16
C ILE A 194 7.78 -18.26 -5.15
N ILE A 195 7.27 -17.94 -3.94
CA ILE A 195 6.00 -17.24 -3.75
C ILE A 195 6.05 -15.85 -4.40
N ILE A 196 7.15 -15.12 -4.21
CA ILE A 196 7.32 -13.78 -4.80
C ILE A 196 7.28 -13.82 -6.32
N LYS A 197 7.93 -14.80 -6.97
CA LYS A 197 7.89 -14.95 -8.43
C LYS A 197 6.49 -15.22 -8.95
N GLU A 198 5.77 -16.12 -8.29
CA GLU A 198 4.38 -16.45 -8.64
C GLU A 198 3.45 -15.23 -8.45
N LEU A 199 3.62 -14.51 -7.34
CA LEU A 199 2.93 -13.25 -7.06
C LEU A 199 3.24 -12.18 -8.11
N ALA A 200 4.51 -12.01 -8.49
CA ALA A 200 4.94 -11.03 -9.49
C ALA A 200 4.32 -11.32 -10.87
N LEU A 201 4.28 -12.60 -11.27
CA LEU A 201 3.63 -13.00 -12.52
C LEU A 201 2.11 -12.81 -12.47
N GLY A 202 1.45 -13.17 -11.35
CA GLY A 202 0.03 -12.88 -11.15
C GLY A 202 -0.29 -11.39 -11.20
N ALA A 203 0.53 -10.57 -10.53
CA ALA A 203 0.42 -9.12 -10.54
C ALA A 203 0.66 -8.53 -11.94
N LEU A 204 1.62 -9.07 -12.72
CA LEU A 204 1.88 -8.62 -14.08
C LEU A 204 0.69 -8.89 -15.01
N LEU A 205 -0.04 -9.98 -14.78
CA LEU A 205 -1.15 -10.42 -15.63
C LEU A 205 -2.54 -10.05 -15.08
N HIS A 206 -2.63 -9.36 -13.94
CA HIS A 206 -3.89 -9.12 -13.22
C HIS A 206 -4.99 -8.51 -14.11
N ASP A 207 -4.58 -7.62 -15.00
CA ASP A 207 -5.44 -6.83 -15.88
C ASP A 207 -5.54 -7.38 -17.31
N ILE A 208 -4.99 -8.57 -17.58
CA ILE A 208 -4.89 -9.09 -18.97
C ILE A 208 -6.25 -9.28 -19.65
N GLY A 209 -7.31 -9.51 -18.86
CA GLY A 209 -8.67 -9.60 -19.35
C GLY A 209 -9.20 -8.29 -19.96
N LYS A 210 -8.55 -7.14 -19.73
CA LYS A 210 -8.88 -5.88 -20.41
C LYS A 210 -8.74 -5.99 -21.93
N MET A 211 -7.94 -6.94 -22.44
CA MET A 211 -7.85 -7.21 -23.88
C MET A 211 -9.16 -7.73 -24.49
N LYS A 212 -10.13 -8.17 -23.66
CA LYS A 212 -11.47 -8.59 -24.09
C LYS A 212 -12.55 -7.54 -23.84
N ILE A 213 -12.18 -6.38 -23.28
CA ILE A 213 -13.11 -5.26 -23.05
C ILE A 213 -13.18 -4.40 -24.31
N PRO A 214 -14.40 -3.97 -24.74
CA PRO A 214 -14.54 -3.07 -25.88
C PRO A 214 -13.70 -1.80 -25.75
N ARG A 215 -13.02 -1.43 -26.83
CA ARG A 215 -12.06 -0.31 -26.82
C ARG A 215 -12.70 1.02 -26.38
N TYR A 216 -13.93 1.29 -26.82
CA TYR A 216 -14.65 2.53 -26.45
C TYR A 216 -14.91 2.66 -24.94
N ILE A 217 -14.98 1.54 -24.19
CA ILE A 217 -15.11 1.54 -22.74
C ILE A 217 -13.74 1.81 -22.08
N LEU A 218 -12.67 1.21 -22.61
CA LEU A 218 -11.30 1.42 -22.12
C LEU A 218 -10.80 2.85 -22.34
N ASP A 219 -11.24 3.51 -23.41
CA ASP A 219 -10.82 4.88 -23.74
C ASP A 219 -11.61 5.96 -22.98
N ASN A 220 -12.72 5.62 -22.31
CA ASN A 220 -13.59 6.58 -21.60
C ASN A 220 -13.91 6.14 -20.16
N THR A 221 -12.89 5.72 -19.40
CA THR A 221 -13.07 5.17 -18.05
C THR A 221 -13.66 6.14 -17.03
N ASP A 222 -13.55 7.45 -17.27
CA ASP A 222 -14.02 8.47 -16.31
C ASP A 222 -15.52 8.77 -16.44
N ASN A 223 -16.18 8.34 -17.52
CA ASN A 223 -17.58 8.62 -17.81
C ASN A 223 -18.36 7.37 -18.26
N LEU A 224 -18.16 6.25 -17.58
CA LEU A 224 -18.88 5.00 -17.88
C LEU A 224 -20.31 5.01 -17.31
N SER A 225 -21.27 4.56 -18.11
CA SER A 225 -22.61 4.21 -17.65
C SER A 225 -22.58 2.97 -16.75
N LEU A 226 -23.65 2.74 -15.98
CA LEU A 226 -23.78 1.55 -15.13
C LEU A 226 -23.59 0.24 -15.91
N ASN A 227 -24.13 0.14 -17.13
CA ASN A 227 -23.96 -1.04 -17.97
C ASN A 227 -22.50 -1.21 -18.42
N GLU A 228 -21.81 -0.13 -18.77
CA GLU A 228 -20.41 -0.17 -19.17
C GLU A 228 -19.48 -0.50 -18.00
N ILE A 229 -19.83 -0.08 -16.78
CA ILE A 229 -19.16 -0.50 -15.55
C ILE A 229 -19.27 -2.02 -15.38
N GLU A 230 -20.47 -2.59 -15.54
CA GLU A 230 -20.65 -4.06 -15.45
C GLU A 230 -19.87 -4.82 -16.52
N ILE A 231 -19.78 -4.28 -17.74
CA ILE A 231 -18.92 -4.83 -18.79
C ILE A 231 -17.45 -4.72 -18.40
N MET A 232 -17.00 -3.57 -17.90
CA MET A 232 -15.61 -3.37 -17.45
C MET A 232 -15.23 -4.38 -16.37
N LYS A 233 -16.10 -4.64 -15.38
CA LYS A 233 -15.85 -5.62 -14.31
C LYS A 233 -15.55 -7.03 -14.83
N GLN A 234 -16.07 -7.40 -16.02
CA GLN A 234 -15.82 -8.71 -16.63
C GLN A 234 -14.34 -8.97 -16.96
N HIS A 235 -13.48 -7.95 -16.98
CA HIS A 235 -12.04 -8.17 -17.22
C HIS A 235 -11.42 -9.13 -16.21
N THR A 236 -11.94 -9.18 -14.97
CA THR A 236 -11.49 -10.13 -13.94
C THR A 236 -11.75 -11.57 -14.37
N ILE A 237 -12.97 -11.86 -14.83
CA ILE A 237 -13.41 -13.17 -15.31
C ILE A 237 -12.67 -13.56 -16.59
N TYR A 238 -12.56 -12.64 -17.55
CA TYR A 238 -11.80 -12.89 -18.78
C TYR A 238 -10.33 -13.15 -18.49
N GLY A 239 -9.72 -12.39 -17.56
CA GLY A 239 -8.34 -12.56 -17.15
C GLY A 239 -8.10 -13.94 -16.54
N HIS A 240 -8.97 -14.39 -15.63
CA HIS A 240 -8.92 -15.74 -15.07
C HIS A 240 -8.94 -16.81 -16.16
N GLN A 241 -9.94 -16.77 -17.06
CA GLN A 241 -10.09 -17.75 -18.13
C GLN A 241 -8.91 -17.78 -19.10
N ILE A 242 -8.32 -16.62 -19.39
CA ILE A 242 -7.13 -16.50 -20.24
C ILE A 242 -5.94 -17.18 -19.55
N ILE A 243 -5.70 -16.87 -18.27
CA ILE A 243 -4.55 -17.39 -17.51
C ILE A 243 -4.66 -18.91 -17.32
N GLU A 244 -5.87 -19.43 -17.08
CA GLU A 244 -6.09 -20.89 -17.02
C GLU A 244 -5.70 -21.58 -18.33
N LYS A 245 -6.05 -21.00 -19.48
CA LYS A 245 -5.67 -21.53 -20.80
C LYS A 245 -4.16 -21.46 -21.07
N MET A 246 -3.43 -20.62 -20.34
CA MET A 246 -1.97 -20.53 -20.42
C MET A 246 -1.26 -21.61 -19.59
N ASN A 247 -2.01 -22.51 -18.93
CA ASN A 247 -1.49 -23.56 -18.04
C ASN A 247 -0.60 -23.01 -16.90
N LEU A 248 -0.92 -21.81 -16.42
CA LEU A 248 -0.28 -21.21 -15.25
C LEU A 248 -0.96 -21.70 -13.97
N SER A 249 -0.29 -21.51 -12.83
CA SER A 249 -0.82 -21.86 -11.51
C SER A 249 -2.18 -21.22 -11.25
N THR A 250 -3.10 -21.96 -10.62
CA THR A 250 -4.41 -21.46 -10.19
C THR A 250 -4.29 -20.20 -9.33
N LYS A 251 -3.22 -20.06 -8.54
CA LYS A 251 -2.99 -18.86 -7.73
C LYS A 251 -2.79 -17.60 -8.59
N ILE A 252 -2.18 -17.73 -9.76
CA ILE A 252 -1.98 -16.63 -10.73
C ILE A 252 -3.33 -16.27 -11.36
N ALA A 253 -4.14 -17.26 -11.74
CA ALA A 253 -5.47 -17.02 -12.29
C ALA A 253 -6.40 -16.33 -11.26
N GLU A 254 -6.34 -16.76 -10.00
CA GLU A 254 -7.09 -16.17 -8.88
C GLU A 254 -6.68 -14.72 -8.60
N VAL A 255 -5.47 -14.28 -8.94
CA VAL A 255 -5.13 -12.84 -8.86
C VAL A 255 -5.98 -12.04 -9.84
N ALA A 256 -6.04 -12.45 -11.11
CA ALA A 256 -6.84 -11.75 -12.10
C ALA A 256 -8.33 -11.73 -11.72
N LEU A 257 -8.84 -12.82 -11.16
CA LEU A 257 -10.23 -12.88 -10.72
C LEU A 257 -10.53 -11.96 -9.53
N ASN A 258 -9.61 -11.83 -8.57
CA ASN A 258 -9.95 -11.27 -7.25
C ASN A 258 -9.22 -9.99 -6.86
N HIS A 259 -8.37 -9.42 -7.72
CA HIS A 259 -7.61 -8.21 -7.36
C HIS A 259 -8.49 -6.95 -7.13
N HIS A 260 -9.79 -7.04 -7.40
CA HIS A 260 -10.80 -6.03 -7.07
C HIS A 260 -11.73 -6.42 -5.91
N GLU A 261 -11.51 -7.57 -5.28
CA GLU A 261 -12.16 -7.91 -4.01
C GLU A 261 -11.68 -6.98 -2.90
N GLN A 262 -12.57 -6.70 -1.94
CA GLN A 262 -12.31 -5.77 -0.84
C GLN A 262 -12.54 -6.48 0.49
N GLN A 263 -11.70 -6.21 1.49
CA GLN A 263 -11.81 -6.87 2.80
C GLN A 263 -13.18 -6.71 3.46
N ASP A 264 -13.94 -5.66 3.12
CA ASP A 264 -15.29 -5.40 3.62
C ASP A 264 -16.42 -5.98 2.76
N GLY A 265 -16.11 -6.85 1.80
CA GLY A 265 -17.09 -7.58 0.97
C GLY A 265 -17.71 -6.77 -0.16
N LYS A 266 -17.37 -5.47 -0.28
CA LYS A 266 -17.92 -4.60 -1.33
C LYS A 266 -17.20 -4.70 -2.68
N GLY A 267 -16.25 -5.62 -2.77
CA GLY A 267 -15.49 -5.89 -3.98
C GLY A 267 -16.29 -6.68 -5.02
N TYR A 268 -15.59 -7.07 -6.08
CA TYR A 268 -16.15 -7.87 -7.17
C TYR A 268 -15.06 -8.80 -7.74
N PRO A 269 -15.43 -9.88 -8.45
CA PRO A 269 -16.77 -10.28 -8.87
C PRO A 269 -17.53 -11.19 -7.90
N ARG A 270 -16.87 -11.73 -6.87
CA ARG A 270 -17.43 -12.74 -5.96
C ARG A 270 -17.94 -12.12 -4.64
N GLY A 271 -17.45 -10.93 -4.26
CA GLY A 271 -17.85 -10.28 -3.01
C GLY A 271 -17.26 -10.98 -1.79
N LEU A 272 -15.99 -11.37 -1.89
CA LEU A 272 -15.29 -12.09 -0.81
C LEU A 272 -14.94 -11.16 0.35
N GLU A 273 -14.93 -11.70 1.56
CA GLU A 273 -14.63 -10.95 2.77
C GLU A 273 -13.37 -11.45 3.48
N GLY A 274 -12.59 -10.53 4.05
CA GLY A 274 -11.45 -10.87 4.92
C GLY A 274 -10.46 -11.89 4.32
N ASP A 275 -10.32 -13.01 5.01
CA ASP A 275 -9.38 -14.10 4.68
C ASP A 275 -9.87 -15.00 3.53
N GLU A 276 -11.09 -14.83 3.04
CA GLU A 276 -11.57 -15.53 1.84
C GLU A 276 -10.85 -15.03 0.57
N ILE A 277 -10.38 -13.78 0.59
CA ILE A 277 -9.61 -13.19 -0.52
C ILE A 277 -8.22 -13.83 -0.52
N PRO A 278 -7.76 -14.45 -1.63
CA PRO A 278 -6.43 -15.04 -1.69
C PRO A 278 -5.33 -14.02 -1.38
N LEU A 279 -4.31 -14.41 -0.61
CA LEU A 279 -3.20 -13.53 -0.21
C LEU A 279 -2.60 -12.74 -1.38
N TYR A 280 -2.44 -13.38 -2.54
CA TYR A 280 -1.85 -12.72 -3.71
C TYR A 280 -2.77 -11.60 -4.22
N ALA A 281 -4.09 -11.82 -4.25
CA ALA A 281 -5.05 -10.80 -4.62
C ALA A 281 -5.09 -9.66 -3.60
N GLN A 282 -4.97 -9.94 -2.29
CA GLN A 282 -4.87 -8.90 -1.26
C GLN A 282 -3.64 -8.00 -1.48
N ILE A 283 -2.47 -8.58 -1.80
CA ILE A 283 -1.25 -7.83 -2.08
C ILE A 283 -1.40 -7.00 -3.37
N VAL A 284 -1.93 -7.61 -4.43
CA VAL A 284 -2.10 -6.97 -5.74
C VAL A 284 -3.13 -5.84 -5.67
N ALA A 285 -4.20 -5.96 -4.89
CA ALA A 285 -5.18 -4.88 -4.69
C ALA A 285 -4.54 -3.62 -4.10
N ILE A 286 -3.63 -3.79 -3.14
CA ILE A 286 -2.86 -2.69 -2.52
C ILE A 286 -1.91 -2.07 -3.56
N ALA A 287 -1.12 -2.90 -4.26
CA ALA A 287 -0.19 -2.44 -5.30
C ALA A 287 -0.89 -1.71 -6.45
N ASN A 288 -2.01 -2.25 -6.94
CA ASN A 288 -2.85 -1.69 -7.99
C ASN A 288 -3.38 -0.30 -7.61
N THR A 289 -3.98 -0.19 -6.43
CA THR A 289 -4.52 1.08 -5.95
C THR A 289 -3.42 2.12 -5.77
N TYR A 290 -2.28 1.73 -5.20
CA TYR A 290 -1.14 2.63 -5.02
C TYR A 290 -0.59 3.13 -6.35
N ASP A 291 -0.42 2.26 -7.35
CA ASP A 291 0.01 2.70 -8.68
C ASP A 291 -1.02 3.65 -9.31
N ALA A 292 -2.30 3.29 -9.29
CA ALA A 292 -3.37 4.10 -9.87
C ALA A 292 -3.43 5.52 -9.26
N LEU A 293 -3.26 5.64 -7.94
CA LEU A 293 -3.25 6.95 -7.26
C LEU A 293 -1.98 7.76 -7.59
N THR A 294 -0.84 7.09 -7.78
CA THR A 294 0.44 7.77 -8.04
C THR A 294 0.74 7.94 -9.53
N SER A 295 -0.09 7.39 -10.44
CA SER A 295 0.03 7.48 -11.90
C SER A 295 -0.84 8.59 -12.51
N LYS A 296 -1.85 9.08 -11.79
CA LYS A 296 -2.87 10.02 -12.32
C LYS A 296 -2.41 11.44 -12.58
N ASN A 297 -1.18 11.82 -12.19
CA ASN A 297 -0.72 13.19 -12.37
C ASN A 297 -0.20 13.39 -13.80
N THR A 298 -0.81 14.34 -14.51
CA THR A 298 -0.38 14.78 -15.85
C THR A 298 1.07 15.31 -15.79
N GLN A 299 1.75 15.40 -16.94
CA GLN A 299 3.18 15.73 -17.06
C GLN A 299 3.65 16.97 -16.27
N ASP A 300 2.73 17.87 -15.87
CA ASP A 300 3.02 19.10 -15.15
C ASP A 300 2.84 19.03 -13.62
N GLN A 301 2.41 17.90 -13.06
CA GLN A 301 2.24 17.71 -11.61
C GLN A 301 3.07 16.53 -11.10
N LYS A 302 3.89 16.75 -10.07
CA LYS A 302 4.62 15.65 -9.41
C LYS A 302 3.63 14.68 -8.76
N PRO A 303 3.87 13.35 -8.79
CA PRO A 303 3.03 12.39 -8.07
C PRO A 303 2.91 12.76 -6.60
N ASP A 304 1.69 12.93 -6.11
CA ASP A 304 1.47 13.17 -4.68
C ASP A 304 1.36 11.84 -3.92
N TYR A 305 2.54 11.32 -3.56
CA TYR A 305 2.64 10.11 -2.73
C TYR A 305 2.00 10.29 -1.35
N HIS A 306 1.92 11.54 -0.83
CA HIS A 306 1.21 11.78 0.43
C HIS A 306 -0.29 11.58 0.25
N GLU A 307 -0.85 12.14 -0.82
CA GLU A 307 -2.26 12.00 -1.14
C GLU A 307 -2.60 10.52 -1.32
N ALA A 308 -1.78 9.75 -2.06
CA ALA A 308 -1.98 8.32 -2.20
C ALA A 308 -1.98 7.57 -0.86
N VAL A 309 -1.00 7.84 0.01
CA VAL A 309 -0.92 7.26 1.37
C VAL A 309 -2.14 7.64 2.20
N ASN A 310 -2.57 8.89 2.16
CA ASN A 310 -3.71 9.39 2.92
C ASN A 310 -5.02 8.75 2.46
N ILE A 311 -5.27 8.71 1.15
CA ILE A 311 -6.47 8.07 0.59
C ILE A 311 -6.50 6.59 1.01
N MET A 312 -5.39 5.88 0.86
CA MET A 312 -5.34 4.45 1.18
C MET A 312 -5.52 4.18 2.68
N LEU A 313 -4.90 4.98 3.57
CA LEU A 313 -4.98 4.79 5.02
C LEU A 313 -6.27 5.30 5.66
N PHE A 314 -6.87 6.37 5.15
CA PHE A 314 -7.96 7.03 5.85
C PHE A 314 -9.31 6.93 5.13
N GLU A 315 -9.31 6.84 3.80
CA GLU A 315 -10.54 6.77 3.01
C GLU A 315 -10.85 5.34 2.57
N LYS A 316 -9.81 4.56 2.24
CA LYS A 316 -9.96 3.22 1.67
C LYS A 316 -9.45 2.07 2.54
N GLN A 317 -9.07 2.32 3.80
CA GLN A 317 -8.46 1.29 4.65
C GLN A 317 -9.29 0.01 4.79
N ASN A 318 -10.63 0.13 4.78
CA ASN A 318 -11.53 -1.01 4.91
C ASN A 318 -11.53 -1.93 3.68
N ALA A 319 -11.03 -1.45 2.54
CA ALA A 319 -10.93 -2.25 1.33
C ALA A 319 -9.74 -3.22 1.36
N PHE A 320 -8.74 -2.97 2.22
CA PHE A 320 -7.46 -3.67 2.18
C PHE A 320 -7.16 -4.42 3.46
N ASN A 321 -6.35 -5.48 3.36
CA ASN A 321 -5.79 -6.10 4.55
C ASN A 321 -4.88 -5.07 5.23
N PHE A 322 -5.34 -4.58 6.38
CA PHE A 322 -4.69 -3.46 7.05
C PHE A 322 -3.24 -3.79 7.46
N GLY A 323 -2.97 -5.03 7.85
CA GLY A 323 -1.63 -5.46 8.23
C GLY A 323 -0.63 -5.37 7.07
N ILE A 324 -1.06 -5.77 5.88
CA ILE A 324 -0.24 -5.68 4.65
C ILE A 324 -0.11 -4.21 4.23
N LEU A 325 -1.23 -3.47 4.20
CA LEU A 325 -1.27 -2.07 3.81
C LEU A 325 -0.33 -1.22 4.68
N TYR A 326 -0.43 -1.36 6.00
CA TYR A 326 0.38 -0.62 6.96
C TYR A 326 1.86 -0.88 6.75
N LYS A 327 2.26 -2.16 6.64
CA LYS A 327 3.66 -2.54 6.39
C LYS A 327 4.19 -1.88 5.11
N PHE A 328 3.43 -1.96 4.02
CA PHE A 328 3.80 -1.35 2.75
C PHE A 328 3.96 0.17 2.87
N LEU A 329 2.94 0.87 3.36
CA LEU A 329 2.95 2.33 3.43
C LEU A 329 3.96 2.87 4.44
N SER A 330 4.31 2.12 5.49
CA SER A 330 5.38 2.50 6.42
C SER A 330 6.74 2.62 5.72
N VAL A 331 7.03 1.71 4.79
CA VAL A 331 8.26 1.71 4.00
C VAL A 331 8.22 2.81 2.94
N VAL A 332 7.08 2.97 2.23
CA VAL A 332 6.87 4.08 1.28
C VAL A 332 7.11 5.43 1.95
N TYR A 333 6.55 5.64 3.13
CA TYR A 333 6.69 6.88 3.88
C TYR A 333 8.15 7.13 4.27
N LYS A 334 8.84 6.11 4.80
CA LYS A 334 10.26 6.20 5.21
C LYS A 334 11.19 6.56 4.05
N GLN A 335 10.96 5.99 2.87
CA GLN A 335 11.85 6.19 1.72
C GLN A 335 11.64 7.53 0.99
N ASN A 336 10.44 8.11 1.07
CA ASN A 336 10.12 9.35 0.37
C ASN A 336 10.32 10.61 1.22
N THR A 337 10.77 10.50 2.48
CA THR A 337 10.81 11.62 3.45
C THR A 337 11.45 12.92 2.97
N ASP A 338 12.40 12.91 2.02
CA ASP A 338 13.03 14.13 1.52
C ASP A 338 12.32 14.74 0.30
N SER A 339 11.70 13.94 -0.57
CA SER A 339 10.79 14.43 -1.63
C SER A 339 9.55 15.10 -1.01
N LEU A 340 9.04 14.49 0.05
CA LEU A 340 7.89 14.92 0.84
C LEU A 340 8.14 16.25 1.59
N LYS A 341 9.34 16.47 2.13
CA LYS A 341 9.75 17.76 2.72
C LYS A 341 9.91 18.88 1.68
N ASN A 342 10.39 18.55 0.49
CA ASN A 342 10.69 19.55 -0.55
C ASN A 342 9.42 20.05 -1.25
N THR A 343 8.42 19.19 -1.46
CA THR A 343 7.09 19.62 -1.96
C THR A 343 6.40 20.56 -0.98
N PHE A 344 6.53 20.31 0.34
CA PHE A 344 6.03 21.22 1.37
C PHE A 344 6.76 22.57 1.39
N LYS A 345 8.08 22.60 1.17
CA LYS A 345 8.84 23.86 1.07
C LYS A 345 8.42 24.69 -0.15
N SER A 346 8.21 24.07 -1.32
CA SER A 346 7.83 24.80 -2.53
C SER A 346 6.45 25.46 -2.45
N ILE A 347 5.53 24.88 -1.67
CA ILE A 347 4.19 25.43 -1.44
C ILE A 347 4.20 26.59 -0.44
N ILE A 348 5.19 26.66 0.45
CA ILE A 348 5.32 27.75 1.45
C ILE A 348 6.04 28.98 0.86
N THR A 349 6.81 28.81 -0.22
CA THR A 349 7.56 29.89 -0.88
C THR A 349 6.93 30.42 -2.17
N ALA A 350 5.77 29.91 -2.57
CA ALA A 350 4.93 30.43 -3.67
C ALA A 350 3.67 31.04 -3.08
#